data_AF-A0A965AYW1-F1
#
_entry.id   AF-A0A965AYW1-F1
#
_cell.length_a   1.000
_cell.length_b   1.000
_cell.length_c   1.000
_cell.angle_alpha   90.00
_cell.angle_beta   90.00
_cell.angle_gamma   90.00
#
_symmetry.space_group_name_H-M   'P 1'
#
loop_
_entity.id
_entity.type
_entity.pdbx_description
1 polymer ?
#
loop_
_entity_poly.entity_id
_entity_poly.type
_entity_poly.pdbx_seq_one_letter_code
_entity_poly.pdbx_strand_id
1 'polypeptide(L)'
;MKIYSNQTTYEAGLDRIRWLFDEFPNVIVGVSGGKDSTVVYNLALQVAKEKNRLPLKCLFVDQEAEWQATIDTIRDIMENPDVEPLWYQMPIKLF
;
A
#
# COMPACT_ATOMS: atom_id res chain seq x y z
N MET A 1 -5.83 -22.15 -26.93
CA MET A 1 -4.93 -21.06 -27.35
C MET A 1 -4.98 -19.98 -26.29
N LYS A 2 -3.84 -19.54 -25.73
CA LYS A 2 -3.82 -18.43 -24.76
C LYS A 2 -3.81 -17.11 -25.53
N ILE A 3 -4.71 -16.19 -25.18
CA ILE A 3 -4.74 -14.82 -25.73
C ILE A 3 -4.13 -13.91 -24.68
N TYR A 4 -3.04 -13.23 -25.02
CA TYR A 4 -2.34 -12.31 -24.12
C TYR A 4 -2.76 -10.87 -24.41
N SER A 5 -2.78 -10.03 -23.36
CA SER A 5 -2.91 -8.58 -23.51
C SER A 5 -1.62 -7.98 -24.06
N ASN A 6 -1.73 -6.88 -24.80
CA ASN A 6 -0.58 -6.04 -25.19
C ASN A 6 -0.05 -5.20 -24.01
N GLN A 7 -0.78 -5.16 -22.91
CA GLN A 7 -0.40 -4.44 -21.69
C GLN A 7 0.16 -5.42 -20.66
N THR A 8 1.28 -5.04 -20.04
CA THR A 8 1.89 -5.78 -18.93
C THR A 8 1.05 -5.67 -17.65
N THR A 9 1.19 -6.63 -16.75
CA THR A 9 0.54 -6.58 -15.43
C THR A 9 0.92 -5.33 -14.64
N TYR A 10 2.17 -4.86 -14.78
CA TYR A 10 2.66 -3.65 -14.13
C TYR A 10 1.94 -2.39 -14.64
N GLU A 11 1.87 -2.22 -15.96
CA GLU A 11 1.15 -1.10 -16.59
C GLU A 11 -0.33 -1.11 -16.22
N ALA A 12 -0.98 -2.28 -16.33
CA ALA A 12 -2.38 -2.41 -15.96
C ALA A 12 -2.62 -2.15 -14.46
N GLY A 13 -1.64 -2.45 -13.60
CA GLY A 13 -1.67 -2.15 -12.18
C GLY A 13 -1.62 -0.65 -11.90
N LEU A 14 -0.67 0.05 -12.52
CA LEU A 14 -0.54 1.52 -12.41
C LEU A 14 -1.79 2.23 -12.91
N ASP A 15 -2.37 1.82 -14.04
CA ASP A 15 -3.56 2.47 -14.59
C ASP A 15 -4.76 2.37 -13.65
N ARG A 16 -4.96 1.21 -13.00
CA ARG A 16 -6.00 1.04 -11.99
C ARG A 16 -5.78 1.94 -10.78
N ILE A 17 -4.53 2.08 -10.33
CA ILE A 17 -4.19 2.94 -9.19
C ILE A 17 -4.35 4.42 -9.56
N ARG A 18 -3.90 4.84 -10.76
CA ARG A 18 -4.13 6.21 -11.27
C ARG A 18 -5.59 6.55 -11.30
N TRP A 19 -6.43 5.64 -11.79
CA TRP A 19 -7.87 5.83 -11.80
C TRP A 19 -8.43 6.03 -10.38
N LEU A 20 -8.00 5.25 -9.38
CA LEU A 20 -8.40 5.46 -7.99
C LEU A 20 -8.03 6.86 -7.48
N PHE A 21 -6.84 7.36 -7.84
CA PHE A 21 -6.40 8.70 -7.46
C PHE A 21 -7.09 9.82 -8.25
N ASP A 22 -7.67 9.54 -9.41
CA ASP A 22 -8.48 10.52 -10.15
C ASP A 22 -9.92 10.56 -9.64
N GLU A 23 -10.48 9.41 -9.28
CA GLU A 23 -11.87 9.27 -8.85
C GLU A 23 -12.08 9.67 -7.39
N PHE A 24 -11.16 9.32 -6.49
CA PHE A 24 -11.39 9.43 -5.05
C PHE A 24 -10.51 10.50 -4.39
N PRO A 25 -11.12 11.42 -3.59
CA PRO A 25 -10.37 12.47 -2.88
C PRO A 25 -9.53 11.94 -1.72
N ASN A 26 -9.79 10.73 -1.24
CA ASN A 26 -8.99 10.05 -0.23
C ASN A 26 -8.70 8.61 -0.69
N VAL A 27 -7.42 8.27 -0.82
CA VAL A 27 -6.93 6.92 -1.08
C VAL A 27 -6.02 6.54 0.08
N ILE A 28 -6.27 5.38 0.68
CA ILE A 28 -5.49 4.84 1.79
C ILE A 28 -5.02 3.45 1.38
N VAL A 29 -3.74 3.17 1.56
CA VAL A 29 -3.15 1.88 1.20
C VAL A 29 -2.99 1.03 2.46
N GLY A 30 -3.68 -0.12 2.49
CA GLY A 30 -3.45 -1.13 3.52
C GLY A 30 -2.12 -1.83 3.29
N VAL A 31 -1.20 -1.72 4.24
CA VAL A 31 0.08 -2.42 4.25
C VAL A 31 0.04 -3.49 5.33
N SER A 32 0.24 -4.75 4.95
CA SER A 32 0.23 -5.90 5.88
C SER A 32 1.63 -6.37 6.26
N GLY A 33 2.67 -5.78 5.64
CA GLY A 33 4.05 -6.26 5.69
C GLY A 33 4.30 -7.47 4.75
N GLY A 34 3.25 -8.08 4.20
CA GLY A 34 3.37 -9.10 3.16
C GLY A 34 3.71 -8.54 1.78
N LYS A 35 4.36 -9.36 0.95
CA LYS A 35 4.86 -8.99 -0.39
C LYS A 35 3.84 -8.28 -1.29
N ASP A 36 2.59 -8.73 -1.30
CA ASP A 36 1.58 -8.20 -2.21
C ASP A 36 1.17 -6.79 -1.81
N SER A 37 0.97 -6.56 -0.51
CA SER A 37 0.70 -5.23 0.02
C SER A 37 1.88 -4.27 -0.15
N THR A 38 3.12 -4.79 -0.07
CA THR A 38 4.33 -3.99 -0.32
C THR A 38 4.45 -3.58 -1.79
N VAL A 39 4.08 -4.44 -2.74
CA VAL A 39 3.99 -4.07 -4.17
C VAL A 39 2.94 -2.98 -4.36
N VAL A 40 1.75 -3.13 -3.79
CA VAL A 40 0.68 -2.12 -3.88
C VAL A 40 1.14 -0.79 -3.29
N TYR A 41 1.80 -0.79 -2.14
CA TYR A 41 2.39 0.42 -1.54
C TYR A 41 3.36 1.12 -2.50
N ASN A 42 4.31 0.41 -3.09
CA ASN A 42 5.29 1.03 -3.98
C ASN A 42 4.62 1.63 -5.24
N LEU A 43 3.66 0.92 -5.84
CA LEU A 43 2.92 1.44 -7.00
C LEU A 43 2.05 2.65 -6.63
N ALA A 44 1.38 2.61 -5.48
CA ALA A 44 0.57 3.71 -5.00
C ALA A 44 1.42 4.93 -4.63
N LEU A 45 2.60 4.74 -4.05
CA LEU A 45 3.53 5.82 -3.75
C LEU A 45 4.05 6.49 -5.02
N GLN A 46 4.35 5.69 -6.05
CA GLN A 46 4.69 6.20 -7.38
C GLN A 46 3.55 7.06 -7.95
N VAL A 47 2.31 6.57 -7.93
CA VAL A 47 1.16 7.32 -8.45
C VAL A 47 0.86 8.56 -7.61
N ALA A 48 0.98 8.49 -6.28
CA ALA A 48 0.79 9.64 -5.40
C ALA A 48 1.81 10.76 -5.71
N LYS A 49 3.07 10.40 -6.00
CA LYS A 49 4.09 11.33 -6.51
C LYS A 49 3.69 11.92 -7.86
N GLU A 50 3.35 11.08 -8.84
CA GLU A 50 2.92 11.49 -10.19
C GLU A 50 1.75 12.50 -10.13
N LYS A 51 0.83 12.31 -9.19
CA LYS A 51 -0.39 13.12 -9.02
C LYS A 51 -0.23 14.31 -8.07
N ASN A 52 0.95 14.54 -7.49
CA ASN A 52 1.18 15.55 -6.42
C ASN A 52 0.23 15.39 -5.22
N ARG A 53 -0.02 14.15 -4.80
CA ARG A 53 -0.93 13.77 -3.70
C ARG A 53 -0.19 13.10 -2.53
N LEU A 54 1.07 13.49 -2.32
CA LEU A 54 1.81 13.14 -1.11
C LEU A 54 1.41 14.04 0.07
N PRO A 55 1.56 13.56 1.33
CA PRO A 55 2.01 12.22 1.71
C PRO A 55 0.95 11.12 1.47
N LEU A 56 1.39 9.90 1.14
CA LEU A 56 0.51 8.75 0.94
C LEU A 56 0.06 8.17 2.29
N LYS A 57 -1.24 8.12 2.53
CA LYS A 57 -1.81 7.47 3.72
C LYS A 57 -1.62 5.96 3.67
N CYS A 58 -0.87 5.40 4.62
CA CYS A 58 -0.63 3.97 4.74
C CYS A 58 -1.18 3.42 6.04
N LEU A 59 -2.08 2.44 5.96
CA LEU A 59 -2.75 1.81 7.09
C LEU A 59 -2.11 0.47 7.43
N PHE A 60 -1.65 0.32 8.67
CA PHE A 60 -1.29 -0.96 9.27
C PHE A 60 -2.20 -1.26 10.46
N VAL A 61 -2.75 -2.47 10.48
CA VAL A 61 -3.49 -3.00 11.63
C VAL A 61 -2.53 -3.93 12.36
N ASP A 62 -2.01 -3.46 13.48
CA ASP A 62 -1.10 -4.21 14.32
C ASP A 62 -1.88 -5.02 15.34
N GLN A 63 -1.81 -6.33 15.16
CA GLN A 63 -2.50 -7.30 15.99
C GLN A 63 -1.70 -7.67 17.25
N GLU A 64 -0.49 -7.17 17.44
CA GLU A 64 0.42 -7.54 18.53
C GLU A 64 0.84 -9.04 18.54
N ALA A 65 0.60 -9.78 17.45
CA ALA A 65 1.16 -11.13 17.23
C ALA A 65 1.92 -11.25 15.90
N GLU A 66 2.39 -10.13 15.38
CA GLU A 66 3.15 -10.07 14.13
C GLU A 66 4.60 -10.52 14.35
N TRP A 67 5.20 -11.11 13.31
CA TRP A 67 6.62 -11.46 13.33
C TRP A 67 7.49 -10.20 13.29
N GLN A 68 8.65 -10.24 13.96
CA GLN A 68 9.58 -9.09 14.00
C GLN A 68 9.91 -8.56 12.60
N ALA A 69 10.17 -9.45 11.62
CA ALA A 69 10.45 -9.05 10.25
C ALA A 69 9.29 -8.30 9.57
N THR A 70 8.04 -8.63 9.91
CA THR A 70 6.85 -7.89 9.47
C THR A 70 6.87 -6.49 10.06
N ILE A 71 7.09 -6.37 11.37
CA ILE A 71 7.15 -5.09 12.09
C ILE A 71 8.27 -4.20 11.56
N ASP A 72 9.46 -4.75 11.30
CA ASP A 72 10.59 -4.01 10.74
C ASP A 72 10.25 -3.46 9.34
N THR A 73 9.64 -4.29 8.48
CA THR A 73 9.18 -3.87 7.15
C THR A 73 8.14 -2.75 7.23
N ILE A 74 7.20 -2.84 8.19
CA ILE A 74 6.19 -1.79 8.38
C ILE A 74 6.85 -0.50 8.87
N ARG A 75 7.80 -0.58 9.81
CA ARG A 75 8.55 0.60 10.28
C ARG A 75 9.26 1.31 9.13
N ASP A 76 9.94 0.57 8.26
CA ASP A 76 10.60 1.13 7.07
C ASP A 76 9.61 1.89 6.16
N ILE A 77 8.39 1.37 5.98
CA ILE A 77 7.33 2.05 5.22
C ILE A 77 6.85 3.31 5.95
N MET A 78 6.59 3.21 7.25
CA MET A 78 6.02 4.31 8.05
C MET A 78 7.01 5.44 8.31
N GLU A 79 8.32 5.17 8.27
CA GLU A 79 9.39 6.17 8.43
C GLU A 79 9.71 6.93 7.12
N ASN A 80 9.13 6.50 5.99
CA ASN A 80 9.30 7.22 4.73
C ASN A 80 8.64 8.62 4.81
N PRO A 81 9.37 9.72 4.52
CA PRO A 81 8.82 11.07 4.62
C PRO A 81 7.66 11.36 3.65
N ASP A 82 7.50 10.55 2.61
CA ASP A 82 6.40 10.63 1.66
C ASP A 82 5.15 9.86 2.12
N VAL A 83 5.15 9.32 3.34
CA VAL A 83 4.05 8.52 3.92
C VAL A 83 3.42 9.25 5.11
N GLU A 84 2.09 9.21 5.17
CA GLU A 84 1.32 9.56 6.36
C GLU A 84 0.95 8.24 7.07
N PRO A 85 1.60 7.91 8.20
CA PRO A 85 1.43 6.63 8.85
C PRO A 85 0.12 6.56 9.64
N LEU A 86 -0.66 5.52 9.39
CA LEU A 86 -1.86 5.16 10.13
C LEU A 86 -1.64 3.79 10.77
N TRP A 87 -0.93 3.77 11.90
CA TRP A 87 -0.67 2.56 12.68
C TRP A 87 -1.72 2.41 13.77
N TYR A 88 -2.59 1.41 13.63
CA TYR A 88 -3.59 1.09 14.64
C TYR A 88 -3.25 -0.22 15.32
N GLN A 89 -2.83 -0.10 16.58
CA GLN A 89 -2.64 -1.24 17.46
C GLN A 89 -4.01 -1.68 18.02
N MET A 90 -4.38 -2.92 17.75
CA MET A 90 -5.67 -3.49 18.12
C MET A 90 -5.45 -4.85 18.80
N PRO A 91 -6.10 -5.11 19.94
CA PRO A 91 -5.96 -6.40 20.60
C PRO A 91 -6.50 -7.51 19.69
N ILE A 92 -5.71 -8.58 19.53
CA ILE A 92 -6.21 -9.81 18.93
C ILE A 92 -7.35 -10.34 19.78
N LYS A 93 -8.52 -10.44 19.16
CA LYS A 93 -9.61 -11.24 19.68
C LYS A 93 -9.66 -12.56 18.92
N LEU A 94 -9.02 -13.58 19.50
CA LEU A 94 -9.39 -14.96 19.20
C LEU A 94 -10.61 -15.25 20.08
N PHE A 95 -11.71 -15.72 19.47
CA PHE A 95 -13.02 -16.06 20.09
C PHE A 95 -13.78 -14.92 20.81
#